data_AF-A0A126ZKQ3-F1
#
_entry.id   AF-A0A126ZKQ3-F1
#
_cell.length_a   1.000
_cell.length_b   1.000
_cell.length_c   1.000
_cell.angle_alpha   90.00
_cell.angle_beta   90.00
_cell.angle_gamma   90.00
#
_symmetry.space_group_name_H-M   'P 1'
#
loop_
_entity.id
_entity.type
_entity.pdbx_description
1 polymer ?
#
loop_
_entity_poly.entity_id
_entity_poly.type
_entity_poly.pdbx_seq_one_letter_code
_entity_poly.pdbx_strand_id
1 'polypeptide(L)'
;MEPTLEELLLAYKARFPQEVRDLAETFCNATTRLASAPANAPRALTDEMRHRAAAHGIRGEDLAAAVAQYTRIEALAESSHRQKSRD
;
A
#
# COMPACT_ATOMS: atom_id res chain seq x y z
N MET A 1 -3.50 -21.88 2.19
CA MET A 1 -4.18 -20.86 3.01
C MET A 1 -3.79 -19.50 2.48
N GLU A 2 -4.74 -18.69 2.07
CA GLU A 2 -4.49 -17.27 1.80
C GLU A 2 -4.31 -16.57 3.16
N PRO A 3 -3.30 -15.70 3.31
CA PRO A 3 -3.09 -14.96 4.55
C PRO A 3 -4.28 -14.04 4.83
N THR A 4 -4.69 -13.97 6.08
CA THR A 4 -5.74 -13.07 6.55
C THR A 4 -5.29 -11.61 6.48
N LEU A 5 -6.26 -10.69 6.52
CA LEU A 5 -5.98 -9.25 6.56
C LEU A 5 -5.07 -8.87 7.75
N GLU A 6 -5.28 -9.49 8.91
CA GLU A 6 -4.50 -9.23 10.12
C GLU A 6 -3.05 -9.73 9.97
N GLU A 7 -2.85 -10.92 9.40
CA GLU A 7 -1.51 -11.46 9.12
C GLU A 7 -0.75 -10.58 8.11
N LEU A 8 -1.43 -10.07 7.09
CA LEU A 8 -0.84 -9.15 6.11
C LEU A 8 -0.44 -7.82 6.76
N LEU A 9 -1.29 -7.25 7.62
CA LEU A 9 -0.98 -6.03 8.38
C LEU A 9 0.19 -6.22 9.35
N LEU A 10 0.24 -7.36 10.03
CA LEU A 10 1.33 -7.69 10.95
C LEU A 10 2.66 -7.83 10.19
N ALA A 11 2.66 -8.56 9.07
CA ALA A 11 3.83 -8.71 8.21
C ALA A 11 4.29 -7.37 7.63
N TYR A 12 3.36 -6.51 7.21
CA TYR A 12 3.64 -5.17 6.71
C TYR A 12 4.33 -4.29 7.78
N LYS A 13 3.79 -4.30 9.01
CA LYS A 13 4.37 -3.55 10.15
C LYS A 13 5.73 -4.08 10.58
N ALA A 14 5.96 -5.39 10.48
CA ALA A 14 7.23 -6.02 10.82
C ALA A 14 8.31 -5.78 9.76
N ARG A 15 7.91 -5.70 8.48
CA ARG A 15 8.83 -5.58 7.34
C ARG A 15 9.31 -4.14 7.12
N PHE A 16 8.45 -3.14 7.35
CA PHE A 16 8.75 -1.75 7.00
C PHE A 16 8.84 -0.84 8.23
N PRO A 17 9.88 0.02 8.31
CA PRO A 17 9.95 1.08 9.30
C PRO A 17 8.72 1.97 9.25
N GLN A 18 8.38 2.59 10.38
CA GLN A 18 7.19 3.44 10.48
C GLN A 18 7.17 4.56 9.43
N GLU A 19 8.29 5.23 9.19
CA GLU A 19 8.38 6.33 8.20
C GLU A 19 8.10 5.86 6.76
N VAL A 20 8.55 4.64 6.41
CA VAL A 20 8.27 4.04 5.09
C VAL A 20 6.79 3.70 4.98
N ARG A 21 6.18 3.22 6.07
CA ARG A 21 4.74 2.93 6.13
C ARG A 21 3.93 4.20 5.99
N ASP A 22 4.16 5.20 6.83
CA ASP A 22 3.42 6.47 6.81
C ASP A 22 3.46 7.12 5.41
N LEU A 23 4.62 7.09 4.75
CA LEU A 23 4.77 7.60 3.40
C LEU A 23 4.02 6.76 2.36
N ALA A 24 4.10 5.43 2.43
CA ALA A 24 3.35 4.53 1.55
C ALA A 24 1.83 4.68 1.72
N GLU A 25 1.35 4.75 2.96
CA GLU A 25 -0.06 4.94 3.33
C GLU A 25 -0.58 6.29 2.82
N THR A 26 0.22 7.36 2.99
CA THR A 26 -0.08 8.70 2.45
C THR A 26 -0.26 8.67 0.94
N PHE A 27 0.63 7.97 0.22
CA PHE A 27 0.53 7.86 -1.23
C PHE A 27 -0.64 7.01 -1.69
N CYS A 28 -0.88 5.87 -1.04
CA CYS A 28 -2.04 5.05 -1.32
C CYS A 28 -3.32 5.89 -1.16
N ASN A 29 -3.51 6.55 -0.02
CA ASN A 29 -4.70 7.37 0.24
C ASN A 29 -4.85 8.56 -0.75
N ALA A 30 -3.76 9.24 -1.10
CA ALA A 30 -3.77 10.33 -2.07
C ALA A 30 -4.15 9.84 -3.49
N THR A 31 -3.80 8.61 -3.82
CA THR A 31 -4.08 8.01 -5.13
C THR A 31 -5.37 7.21 -5.18
N THR A 32 -5.94 6.78 -4.05
CA THR A 32 -7.31 6.21 -3.98
C THR A 32 -8.37 7.26 -4.37
N ARG A 33 -8.07 8.57 -4.18
CA ARG A 33 -8.87 9.68 -4.74
C ARG A 33 -8.72 9.85 -6.26
N LEU A 34 -7.70 9.28 -6.89
CA LEU A 34 -7.41 9.38 -8.32
C LEU A 34 -7.52 8.01 -9.00
N ALA A 35 -8.77 7.55 -9.15
CA ALA A 35 -9.24 6.61 -10.18
C ALA A 35 -8.58 5.20 -10.31
N SER A 36 -9.42 4.18 -10.10
CA SER A 36 -9.64 3.01 -10.99
C SER A 36 -8.44 2.32 -11.66
N ALA A 37 -7.26 2.25 -11.04
CA ALA A 37 -6.19 1.39 -11.51
C ALA A 37 -6.45 -0.07 -11.07
N PRO A 38 -6.25 -1.08 -11.94
CA PRO A 38 -6.42 -2.49 -11.58
C PRO A 38 -5.44 -2.87 -10.47
N ALA A 39 -5.96 -3.49 -9.40
CA ALA A 39 -5.24 -3.83 -8.16
C ALA A 39 -3.99 -4.73 -8.32
N ASN A 40 -3.75 -5.25 -9.52
CA ASN A 40 -2.68 -6.20 -9.82
C ASN A 40 -1.56 -5.66 -10.73
N ALA A 41 -1.56 -4.37 -11.07
CA ALA A 41 -0.45 -3.80 -11.85
C ALA A 41 0.66 -3.31 -10.90
N PRO A 42 1.95 -3.66 -11.15
CA PRO A 42 3.07 -3.07 -10.43
C PRO A 42 3.06 -1.56 -10.67
N ARG A 43 2.71 -0.79 -9.63
CA ARG A 43 2.61 0.66 -9.71
C ARG A 43 4.02 1.22 -9.74
N ALA A 44 4.46 1.72 -10.90
CA ALA A 44 5.70 2.47 -10.99
C ALA A 44 5.59 3.70 -10.08
N LEU A 45 6.57 3.90 -9.19
CA LEU A 45 6.63 5.11 -8.39
C LEU A 45 6.72 6.33 -9.32
N THR A 46 5.85 7.31 -9.12
CA THR A 46 5.95 8.59 -9.82
C THR A 46 7.24 9.31 -9.40
N ASP A 47 7.74 10.22 -10.23
CA ASP A 47 8.90 11.03 -9.87
C ASP A 47 8.69 11.82 -8.58
N GLU A 48 7.46 12.28 -8.31
CA GLU A 48 7.10 12.92 -7.04
C GLU A 48 7.26 11.98 -5.84
N MET A 49 6.83 10.72 -5.98
CA MET A 49 7.00 9.72 -4.91
C MET A 49 8.47 9.42 -4.65
N ARG A 50 9.29 9.29 -5.70
CA ARG A 50 10.73 9.07 -5.57
C ARG A 50 11.43 10.27 -4.95
N HIS A 51 11.03 11.48 -5.33
CA HIS A 51 11.59 12.71 -4.78
C HIS A 51 11.28 12.86 -3.28
N ARG A 52 10.03 12.60 -2.88
CA ARG A 52 9.64 12.59 -1.46
C ARG A 52 10.35 11.48 -0.69
N ALA A 53 10.45 10.26 -1.24
CA ALA A 53 11.20 9.17 -0.63
C ALA A 53 12.66 9.59 -0.35
N ALA A 54 13.33 10.16 -1.36
CA ALA A 54 14.69 10.66 -1.25
C ALA A 54 14.82 11.78 -0.19
N ALA A 55 13.85 12.69 -0.11
CA ALA A 55 13.83 13.74 0.91
C ALA A 55 13.74 13.20 2.34
N HIS A 56 13.16 12.01 2.53
CA HIS A 56 13.10 11.29 3.80
C HIS A 56 14.23 10.25 3.97
N GLY A 57 15.19 10.18 3.04
CA GLY A 57 16.27 9.17 3.07
C GLY A 57 15.79 7.74 2.82
N ILE A 58 14.58 7.57 2.29
CA ILE A 58 13.96 6.27 2.00
C ILE A 58 14.36 5.82 0.59
N ARG A 59 14.81 4.57 0.46
CA ARG A 59 15.09 3.98 -0.85
C ARG A 59 13.78 3.79 -1.62
N GLY A 60 13.79 4.17 -2.90
CA GLY A 60 12.63 4.00 -3.76
C GLY A 60 12.12 2.56 -3.82
N GLU A 61 13.02 1.57 -3.77
CA GLU A 61 12.63 0.15 -3.76
C GLU A 61 11.85 -0.25 -2.50
N ASP A 62 12.24 0.25 -1.32
CA ASP A 62 11.54 -0.02 -0.06
C ASP A 62 10.15 0.62 -0.08
N LEU A 63 10.06 1.85 -0.58
CA LEU A 63 8.77 2.53 -0.75
C LEU A 63 7.86 1.79 -1.75
N ALA A 64 8.40 1.37 -2.89
CA ALA A 64 7.63 0.62 -3.89
C ALA A 64 7.08 -0.69 -3.33
N ALA A 65 7.91 -1.42 -2.58
CA ALA A 65 7.50 -2.65 -1.90
C ALA A 65 6.43 -2.38 -0.83
N ALA A 66 6.57 -1.29 -0.07
CA ALA A 66 5.58 -0.91 0.94
C ALA A 66 4.24 -0.51 0.33
N VAL A 67 4.25 0.31 -0.74
CA VAL A 67 3.05 0.70 -1.48
C VAL A 67 2.34 -0.54 -2.04
N ALA A 68 3.07 -1.44 -2.70
CA ALA A 68 2.49 -2.65 -3.26
C ALA A 68 1.85 -3.57 -2.20
N GLN A 69 2.51 -3.75 -1.05
CA GLN A 69 1.94 -4.53 0.06
C GLN A 69 0.70 -3.85 0.66
N TYR A 70 0.73 -2.54 0.87
CA TYR A 70 -0.40 -1.81 1.43
C TYR A 70 -1.61 -1.78 0.49
N THR A 71 -1.40 -1.59 -0.82
CA THR A 71 -2.49 -1.68 -1.81
C THR A 71 -3.18 -3.05 -1.81
N ARG A 72 -2.42 -4.14 -1.62
CA ARG A 72 -3.01 -5.49 -1.49
C ARG A 72 -3.85 -5.63 -0.21
N ILE A 73 -3.40 -5.03 0.89
CA ILE A 73 -4.13 -4.98 2.16
C ILE A 73 -5.44 -4.22 1.98
N GLU A 74 -5.41 -3.03 1.36
CA GLU A 74 -6.60 -2.23 1.09
C GLU A 74 -7.60 -2.97 0.17
N ALA A 75 -7.13 -3.61 -0.90
CA ALA A 75 -7.98 -4.37 -1.81
C ALA A 75 -8.68 -5.56 -1.11
N LEU A 76 -7.98 -6.24 -0.20
CA LEU A 76 -8.55 -7.35 0.59
C LEU A 76 -9.56 -6.83 1.62
N ALA A 77 -9.25 -5.72 2.28
CA ALA A 77 -10.15 -5.05 3.21
C ALA A 77 -11.43 -4.57 2.51
N GLU A 78 -11.30 -3.96 1.32
CA GLU A 78 -12.43 -3.51 0.51
C GLU A 78 -13.28 -4.69 0.04
N SER A 79 -12.66 -5.76 -0.46
CA SER A 79 -13.38 -6.98 -0.88
C SER A 79 -14.16 -7.61 0.28
N SER A 80 -13.55 -7.67 1.47
CA SER A 80 -14.19 -8.16 2.69
C SER A 80 -15.37 -7.27 3.13
N HIS A 81 -15.24 -5.95 2.97
CA HIS A 81 -16.31 -5.00 3.29
C HIS A 81 -17.48 -5.10 2.30
N ARG A 82 -17.20 -5.20 0.99
CA ARG A 82 -18.21 -5.38 -0.06
C ARG A 82 -18.99 -6.70 0.09
N GLN A 83 -18.34 -7.77 0.56
CA GLN A 83 -19.01 -9.04 0.86
C GLN A 83 -19.96 -8.92 2.06
N LYS A 84 -19.57 -8.20 3.12
CA LYS A 84 -20.41 -7.98 4.30
C LYS A 84 -21.61 -7.06 4.06
N SER A 85 -21.53 -6.12 3.11
CA SER A 85 -22.65 -5.23 2.78
C SER A 85 -23.68 -5.84 1.82
N ARG A 86 -23.46 -7.09 1.35
CA ARG A 86 -24.34 -7.76 0.37
C ARG A 86 -25.09 -8.96 0.97
N ASP A 87 -24.96 -9.18 2.28
CA ASP A 87 -25.70 -10.20 3.05
C ASP A 87 -26.82 -9.54 3.87
#